data_AF-A0A7V9Q6T8-F1
#
_entry.id   AF-A0A7V9Q6T8-F1
#
_cell.length_a   1.000
_cell.length_b   1.000
_cell.length_c   1.000
_cell.angle_alpha   90.00
_cell.angle_beta   90.00
_cell.angle_gamma   90.00
#
_symmetry.space_group_name_H-M   'P 1'
#
loop_
_entity.id
_entity.type
_entity.pdbx_description
1 polymer ?
#
loop_
_entity_poly.entity_id
_entity_poly.type
_entity_poly.pdbx_seq_one_letter_code
_entity_poly.pdbx_strand_id
1 'polypeptide(L)' 'MEFVEKARIMDGPRINRALARLASEIVEDNHGAGHLYLIGIQRRGVPLANRLADKIADLEGERPP' A
#
# COMPACT_ATOMS: atom_id res chain seq x y z
N MET A 1 14.80 -4.23 25.83
CA MET A 1 13.40 -4.44 26.21
C MET A 1 12.90 -5.64 25.42
N GLU A 2 12.39 -6.65 26.12
CA GLU A 2 11.78 -7.81 25.49
C GLU A 2 10.34 -7.43 25.13
N PHE A 3 9.99 -7.46 23.84
CA PHE A 3 8.64 -7.14 23.39
C PHE A 3 7.76 -8.38 23.59
N VAL A 4 6.79 -8.30 24.49
CA VAL A 4 5.75 -9.33 24.63
C VAL A 4 4.66 -9.06 23.59
N GLU A 5 4.50 -9.97 22.62
CA GLU A 5 3.46 -9.87 21.59
C GLU A 5 2.08 -10.08 22.23
N LYS A 6 1.28 -9.00 22.38
CA LYS A 6 -0.09 -9.09 22.91
C LYS A 6 -1.02 -9.92 22.02
N ALA A 7 -0.98 -9.66 20.72
CA ALA A 7 -1.74 -10.38 19.70
C ALA A 7 -1.22 -10.03 18.29
N ARG A 8 -1.24 -11.01 17.37
CA ARG A 8 -0.97 -10.78 15.95
C ARG A 8 -2.25 -10.44 15.21
N ILE A 9 -2.41 -9.18 14.80
CA ILE A 9 -3.62 -8.74 14.08
C ILE A 9 -3.54 -9.04 12.58
N MET A 10 -2.37 -8.81 11.98
CA MET A 10 -2.11 -9.10 10.57
C MET A 10 -0.75 -9.78 10.41
N ASP A 11 -0.72 -10.82 9.57
CA ASP A 11 0.50 -11.43 9.08
C ASP A 11 0.92 -10.81 7.73
N GLY A 12 2.11 -11.18 7.26
CA GLY A 12 2.64 -10.69 5.98
C GLY A 12 1.69 -10.91 4.79
N PRO A 13 1.17 -12.13 4.58
CA PRO A 13 0.21 -12.39 3.51
C PRO A 13 -1.06 -11.53 3.59
N ARG A 14 -1.61 -11.32 4.79
CA ARG A 14 -2.81 -10.48 4.97
C ARG A 14 -2.52 -9.01 4.68
N ILE A 15 -1.34 -8.50 5.04
CA ILE A 15 -0.90 -7.15 4.67
C ILE A 15 -0.79 -7.03 3.15
N ASN A 16 -0.17 -8.01 2.47
CA ASN A 16 -0.01 -7.97 1.03
C ASN A 16 -1.35 -7.98 0.27
N ARG A 17 -2.32 -8.78 0.74
CA ARG A 17 -3.69 -8.77 0.20
C ARG A 17 -4.41 -7.46 0.46
N ALA A 18 -4.28 -6.90 1.66
CA ALA A 18 -4.88 -5.61 1.99
C ALA A 18 -4.35 -4.49 1.11
N LEU A 19 -3.04 -4.45 0.87
CA LEU A 19 -2.42 -3.47 -0.03
C LEU A 19 -2.87 -3.65 -1.49
N ALA A 20 -3.05 -4.89 -1.97
CA ALA A 20 -3.55 -5.14 -3.32
C ALA A 20 -4.99 -4.62 -3.49
N ARG A 21 -5.85 -4.91 -2.50
CA ARG A 21 -7.22 -4.38 -2.48
C ARG A 21 -7.25 -2.84 -2.48
N LEU A 22 -6.43 -2.21 -1.63
CA LEU A 22 -6.34 -0.75 -1.57
C LEU A 22 -5.84 -0.15 -2.88
N ALA A 23 -4.89 -0.79 -3.57
CA ALA A 23 -4.41 -0.32 -4.87
C ALA A 23 -5.55 -0.28 -5.90
N SER A 24 -6.33 -1.35 -6.02
CA SER A 24 -7.48 -1.41 -6.92
C SER A 24 -8.54 -0.36 -6.56
N GLU A 25 -8.91 -0.26 -5.28
CA GLU A 25 -9.92 0.72 -4.82
C GLU A 25 -9.49 2.16 -5.11
N ILE A 26 -8.22 2.51 -4.86
CA ILE A 26 -7.69 3.85 -5.14
C ILE A 26 -7.76 4.16 -6.63
N VAL A 27 -7.35 3.21 -7.49
CA VAL A 27 -7.36 3.40 -8.95
C VAL A 27 -8.79 3.56 -9.46
N GLU A 28 -9.72 2.72 -9.02
CA GLU A 28 -11.13 2.79 -9.40
C GLU A 28 -11.76 4.12 -8.99
N ASP A 29 -11.54 4.56 -7.74
CA ASP A 29 -12.08 5.82 -7.22
C ASP A 29 -11.51 7.05 -7.96
N ASN A 30 -10.24 6.99 -8.38
CA ASN A 30 -9.55 8.09 -9.07
C ASN A 30 -9.62 8.01 -10.59
N HIS A 31 -10.30 6.99 -11.14
CA HIS A 31 -10.46 6.79 -12.58
C HIS A 31 -9.11 6.63 -13.31
N GLY A 32 -8.17 5.94 -12.66
CA GLY A 32 -6.81 5.71 -13.15
C GLY A 32 -5.73 6.32 -12.25
N ALA A 33 -4.46 6.14 -12.65
CA ALA A 33 -3.29 6.55 -11.89
C ALA A 33 -2.60 7.86 -12.37
N GLY A 34 -3.01 8.42 -13.51
CA GLY A 34 -2.27 9.50 -14.19
C GLY A 34 -2.14 10.84 -13.44
N HIS A 35 -2.98 11.07 -12.43
CA HIS A 35 -2.92 12.26 -11.58
C HIS A 35 -2.90 11.91 -10.09
N LEU A 36 -2.40 10.73 -9.75
CA LEU A 36 -2.33 10.22 -8.38
C LEU A 36 -0.93 10.43 -7.79
N TYR A 37 -0.86 10.84 -6.52
CA TYR A 37 0.38 11.00 -5.76
C TYR A 37 0.27 10.26 -4.43
N LEU A 38 1.33 9.57 -4.00
CA LEU A 38 1.34 8.83 -2.73
C LEU A 38 2.33 9.44 -1.73
N ILE A 39 1.80 9.88 -0.58
CA ILE A 39 2.63 10.46 0.48
C ILE A 39 2.71 9.49 1.66
N GLY A 40 3.89 8.88 1.84
CA GLY A 40 4.17 8.03 2.99
C GLY A 40 4.47 8.84 4.26
N ILE A 41 3.56 8.84 5.23
CA ILE A 41 3.76 9.49 6.53
C ILE A 41 4.38 8.54 7.56
N GLN A 42 5.25 9.03 8.45
CA GLN A 42 5.94 8.24 9.49
C GLN A 42 6.97 7.22 8.97
N ARG A 43 7.83 6.73 9.88
CA ARG A 43 8.94 5.81 9.57
C ARG A 43 8.54 4.55 8.78
N ARG A 44 7.32 4.02 8.98
CA ARG A 44 6.83 2.82 8.28
C ARG A 44 5.82 3.12 7.16
N GLY A 45 5.40 4.37 6.98
CA GLY A 45 4.50 4.73 5.89
C GLY A 45 5.21 4.84 4.56
N VAL A 46 6.48 5.30 4.53
CA VAL A 46 7.26 5.38 3.28
C VAL A 46 7.40 4.02 2.59
N PRO A 47 7.78 2.92 3.27
CA PRO A 47 7.80 1.59 2.65
C PRO A 47 6.41 1.09 2.22
N LEU A 48 5.34 1.44 2.93
CA LEU A 48 3.98 1.06 2.55
C LEU A 48 3.49 1.81 1.31
N ALA A 49 3.79 3.11 1.21
CA ALA A 49 3.49 3.93 0.04
C ALA A 49 4.20 3.38 -1.20
N ASN A 50 5.49 3.02 -1.09
CA ASN A 50 6.21 2.37 -2.19
C ASN A 50 5.56 1.05 -2.62
N ARG A 51 5.21 0.17 -1.66
CA ARG A 51 4.54 -1.10 -1.98
C ARG A 51 3.17 -0.90 -2.61
N LEU A 52 2.47 0.18 -2.25
CA LEU A 52 1.18 0.54 -2.83
C LEU A 52 1.36 1.09 -4.25
N ALA A 53 2.36 1.94 -4.47
CA ALA A 53 2.73 2.46 -5.79
C ALA A 53 3.06 1.33 -6.77
N ASP A 54 3.87 0.35 -6.33
CA ASP A 54 4.24 -0.81 -7.15
C ASP A 54 3.00 -1.64 -7.53
N LYS A 55 2.05 -1.81 -6.60
CA LYS A 55 0.80 -2.52 -6.87
C LYS A 55 -0.13 -1.77 -7.82
N ILE A 56 -0.15 -0.45 -7.75
CA ILE A 56 -0.90 0.37 -8.71
C ILE A 56 -0.24 0.27 -10.09
N ALA A 57 1.09 0.27 -10.16
CA ALA A 57 1.83 0.07 -11.40
C ALA A 57 1.54 -1.30 -12.04
N ASP A 58 1.41 -2.36 -11.24
CA ASP A 58 1.03 -3.69 -11.74
C ASP A 58 -0.38 -3.71 -12.39
N LEU A 59 -1.28 -2.81 -11.97
CA LEU A 59 -2.67 -2.72 -12.44
C LEU A 59 -2.81 -1.79 -13.65
N GLU A 60 -2.26 -0.58 -13.57
CA GLU A 60 -2.47 0.50 -14.54
C GLU A 60 -1.30 0.67 -15.52
N GLY A 61 -0.15 0.03 -15.25
CA GLY A 61 1.09 0.25 -16.00
C GLY A 61 1.78 1.59 -15.68
N GLU A 62 1.17 2.41 -14.82
CA GLU A 62 1.71 3.69 -14.37
C GLU A 62 1.95 3.65 -12.86
N ARG A 63 3.18 4.01 -12.46
CA ARG A 63 3.58 4.03 -11.06
C ARG A 63 3.42 5.44 -10.50
N PRO A 64 2.54 5.66 -9.51
CA PRO A 64 2.43 6.95 -8.84
C PRO A 64 3.78 7.37 -8.24
N PRO A 65 4.15 8.65 -8.37
CA PRO A 65 5.35 9.21 -7.75
C PRO A 65 5.28 9.19 -6.22
#